data_AF-A0A554JGD6-F1
#
_entry.id   AF-A0A554JGD6-F1
#
_cell.length_a   1.000
_cell.length_b   1.000
_cell.length_c   1.000
_cell.angle_alpha   90.00
_cell.angle_beta   90.00
_cell.angle_gamma   90.00
#
_symmetry.space_group_name_H-M   'P 1'
#
loop_
_entity.id
_entity.type
_entity.pdbx_description
1 polymer ?
#
loop_
_entity_poly.entity_id
_entity_poly.type
_entity_poly.pdbx_seq_one_letter_code
_entity_poly.pdbx_strand_id
1 'polypeptide(L)'
;MAEFVVKARGDITPRELVRLQHEGYAVYRTAHHGNQYLSNLLLATIGIPLCLYDKTVFSKDLNYHPAYRIVDRQREKLTELTETIVPYGEFIPDSPVRSAGTPARFHYLALRQLFGDLVMTESEFFLKHRTRVYNLLSLVARHRPSQFDRYVFPCGCMAPFVGGTGGKRRARCPHDAKEIDENRLADEAMELMEILQGLMISPATTVRRGGVVCSLAFLQILYTIVCWWESGTAEVFELSGPDFIRYVFNREFMRNMQYSFELINRHAGEFRLPKRLTLYVVPTANFRFGYINGDEKSKLVYNLHQQLVRVQKEKRAQLKLVSGENDAFRRMQELDQQLLDCMRAAQKHSLSWDFFYDIRKGRFFSHHDLLPNRKLVVPDE
;
A
#
# COMPACT_ATOMS: atom_id res chain seq x y z
N MET A 1 19.65 -24.25 2.29
CA MET A 1 18.20 -24.03 2.06
C MET A 1 17.98 -22.54 1.89
N ALA A 2 17.14 -22.13 0.94
CA ALA A 2 16.80 -20.72 0.76
C ALA A 2 15.78 -20.29 1.83
N GLU A 3 15.89 -19.07 2.36
CA GLU A 3 15.08 -18.60 3.48
C GLU A 3 14.44 -17.24 3.16
N PHE A 4 13.13 -17.14 3.27
CA PHE A 4 12.36 -15.90 3.20
C PHE A 4 11.85 -15.55 4.60
N VAL A 5 12.30 -14.43 5.14
CA VAL A 5 12.04 -14.04 6.53
C VAL A 5 11.17 -12.79 6.54
N VAL A 6 10.07 -12.82 7.27
CA VAL A 6 9.21 -11.65 7.50
C VAL A 6 9.32 -11.21 8.96
N LYS A 7 9.58 -9.92 9.19
CA LYS A 7 9.69 -9.35 10.54
C LYS A 7 8.89 -8.06 10.64
N ALA A 8 8.14 -7.89 11.71
CA ALA A 8 7.56 -6.59 12.04
C ALA A 8 8.62 -5.65 12.62
N ARG A 9 8.61 -4.38 12.21
CA ARG A 9 9.48 -3.32 12.75
C ARG A 9 8.64 -2.11 13.17
N GLY A 10 7.91 -2.27 14.26
CA GLY A 10 7.14 -1.18 14.88
C GLY A 10 8.00 -0.17 15.67
N ASP A 11 9.30 -0.46 15.80
CA ASP A 11 10.32 0.35 16.46
C ASP A 11 10.97 1.38 15.52
N ILE A 12 10.85 1.22 14.20
CA ILE A 12 11.47 2.10 13.21
C ILE A 12 10.75 3.45 13.15
N THR A 13 11.53 4.51 13.20
CA THR A 13 11.10 5.91 13.06
C THR A 13 11.19 6.41 11.61
N PRO A 14 10.45 7.48 11.24
CA PRO A 14 10.57 8.12 9.93
C PRO A 14 12.01 8.56 9.58
N ARG A 15 12.77 9.09 10.55
CA ARG A 15 14.17 9.48 10.35
C ARG A 15 15.05 8.29 10.02
N GLU A 16 14.86 7.17 10.71
CA GLU A 16 15.60 5.94 10.42
C GLU A 16 15.27 5.40 9.03
N LEU A 17 14.04 5.55 8.54
CA LEU A 17 13.67 5.16 7.18
C LEU A 17 14.40 5.97 6.12
N VAL A 18 14.46 7.29 6.28
CA VAL A 18 15.22 8.18 5.38
C VAL A 18 16.70 7.81 5.40
N ARG A 19 17.26 7.56 6.59
CA ARG A 19 18.65 7.10 6.72
C ARG A 19 18.88 5.76 6.00
N LEU A 20 18.02 4.76 6.20
CA LEU A 20 18.11 3.46 5.52
C LEU A 20 18.04 3.61 3.99
N GLN A 21 17.18 4.50 3.50
CA GLN A 21 17.11 4.80 2.06
C GLN A 21 18.42 5.41 1.54
N HIS A 22 19.03 6.36 2.28
CA HIS A 22 20.34 6.92 1.93
C HIS A 22 21.49 5.90 2.00
N GLU A 23 21.39 4.91 2.90
CA GLU A 23 22.30 3.77 3.00
C GLU A 23 22.09 2.75 1.85
N GLY A 24 21.13 2.99 0.94
CA GLY A 24 20.88 2.20 -0.25
C GLY A 24 19.88 1.06 -0.06
N TYR A 25 19.23 0.95 1.10
CA TYR A 25 18.20 -0.07 1.31
C TYR A 25 16.94 0.25 0.49
N ALA A 26 16.23 -0.79 0.06
CA ALA A 26 14.91 -0.66 -0.53
C ALA A 26 13.89 -0.28 0.57
N VAL A 27 13.42 0.97 0.56
CA VAL A 27 12.42 1.49 1.49
C VAL A 27 11.24 2.04 0.68
N TYR A 28 10.08 1.39 0.77
CA TYR A 28 8.92 1.75 -0.04
C TYR A 28 7.63 1.72 0.76
N ARG A 29 6.72 2.64 0.42
CA ARG A 29 5.35 2.66 0.93
C ARG A 29 4.38 2.06 -0.09
N THR A 30 3.81 0.91 0.21
CA THR A 30 2.78 0.27 -0.61
C THR A 30 1.38 0.78 -0.26
N ALA A 31 0.70 1.46 -1.17
CA ALA A 31 -0.65 1.97 -0.94
C ALA A 31 -1.59 1.50 -2.04
N HIS A 32 -2.90 1.59 -1.85
CA HIS A 32 -3.83 1.32 -2.94
C HIS A 32 -4.17 2.63 -3.68
N HIS A 33 -4.77 2.54 -4.87
CA HIS A 33 -5.30 3.73 -5.54
C HIS A 33 -6.48 4.35 -4.80
N GLY A 34 -6.59 5.68 -4.92
CA GLY A 34 -7.64 6.47 -4.29
C GLY A 34 -7.06 7.56 -3.41
N ASN A 35 -7.86 7.96 -2.41
CA ASN A 35 -7.55 9.04 -1.48
C ASN A 35 -6.45 8.63 -0.51
N GLN A 36 -5.22 9.06 -0.81
CA GLN A 36 -4.07 8.87 0.09
C GLN A 36 -4.23 9.65 1.39
N TYR A 37 -3.76 9.04 2.46
CA TYR A 37 -3.87 9.55 3.82
C TYR A 37 -2.71 10.43 4.20
N LEU A 38 -2.90 11.26 5.22
CA LEU A 38 -1.85 12.13 5.73
C LEU A 38 -0.53 11.40 6.02
N SER A 39 -0.55 10.19 6.61
CA SER A 39 0.68 9.44 6.86
C SER A 39 1.44 9.06 5.58
N ASN A 40 0.74 8.63 4.52
CA ASN A 40 1.34 8.35 3.21
C ASN A 40 1.92 9.64 2.59
N LEU A 41 1.21 10.76 2.72
CA LEU A 41 1.64 12.04 2.17
C LEU A 41 2.84 12.61 2.92
N LEU A 42 2.88 12.47 4.25
CA LEU A 42 4.02 12.84 5.07
C LEU A 42 5.26 11.98 4.74
N LEU A 43 5.06 10.68 4.51
CA LEU A 43 6.13 9.78 4.05
C LEU A 43 6.69 10.20 2.69
N ALA A 44 5.83 10.52 1.73
CA ALA A 44 6.26 11.05 0.44
C ALA A 44 6.98 12.40 0.57
N THR A 45 6.52 13.27 1.48
CA THR A 45 7.14 14.58 1.75
C THR A 45 8.58 14.45 2.25
N ILE A 46 8.90 13.40 3.01
CA ILE A 46 10.27 13.13 3.47
C ILE A 46 11.08 12.24 2.51
N GLY A 47 10.60 12.03 1.29
CA GLY A 47 11.33 11.33 0.23
C GLY A 47 11.10 9.81 0.15
N ILE A 48 10.18 9.24 0.93
CA ILE A 48 9.87 7.80 0.83
C ILE A 48 8.95 7.55 -0.38
N PRO A 49 9.36 6.71 -1.35
CA PRO A 49 8.57 6.44 -2.54
C PRO A 49 7.25 5.72 -2.22
N LEU A 50 6.19 6.11 -2.93
CA LEU A 50 4.87 5.50 -2.91
C LEU A 50 4.71 4.56 -4.11
N CYS A 51 4.52 3.27 -3.84
CA CYS A 51 4.15 2.26 -4.84
C CYS A 51 2.65 1.95 -4.72
N LEU A 52 1.88 2.29 -5.75
CA LEU A 52 0.43 2.15 -5.75
C LEU A 52 -0.01 0.80 -6.34
N TYR A 53 -0.73 0.00 -5.57
CA TYR A 53 -1.35 -1.25 -5.99
C TYR A 53 -2.45 -0.99 -7.00
N ASP A 54 -2.20 -1.35 -8.27
CA ASP A 54 -3.08 -1.05 -9.42
C ASP A 54 -4.11 -2.13 -9.75
N LYS A 55 -4.22 -3.16 -8.92
CA LYS A 55 -5.21 -4.25 -9.06
C LYS A 55 -6.31 -4.17 -8.00
N THR A 56 -6.49 -3.00 -7.39
CA THR A 56 -7.54 -2.69 -6.41
C THR A 56 -8.93 -2.80 -7.03
N VAL A 57 -9.91 -3.30 -6.27
CA VAL A 57 -11.35 -3.30 -6.63
C VAL A 57 -12.10 -2.26 -5.78
N PHE A 58 -12.99 -1.47 -6.38
CA PHE A 58 -13.70 -0.39 -5.68
C PHE A 58 -14.41 -0.83 -4.40
N SER A 59 -15.19 -1.92 -4.44
CA SER A 59 -15.98 -2.41 -3.31
C SER A 59 -15.15 -3.02 -2.18
N LYS A 60 -13.96 -3.51 -2.50
CA LYS A 60 -13.04 -4.14 -1.54
C LYS A 60 -12.18 -3.13 -0.81
N ASP A 61 -11.95 -1.97 -1.43
CA ASP A 61 -11.10 -0.94 -0.87
C ASP A 61 -11.89 0.13 -0.11
N LEU A 62 -12.31 -0.28 1.09
CA LEU A 62 -12.93 0.61 2.06
C LEU A 62 -11.94 1.59 2.69
N ASN A 63 -10.66 1.47 2.33
CA ASN A 63 -9.61 2.26 2.91
C ASN A 63 -9.41 3.54 2.11
N TYR A 64 -9.12 3.42 0.82
CA TYR A 64 -8.74 4.54 -0.02
C TYR A 64 -9.94 5.18 -0.74
N HIS A 65 -11.12 4.55 -0.66
CA HIS A 65 -12.36 5.03 -1.26
C HIS A 65 -12.17 5.54 -2.70
N PRO A 66 -11.57 4.74 -3.60
CA PRO A 66 -11.21 5.21 -4.94
C PRO A 66 -12.39 5.72 -5.78
N ALA A 67 -13.62 5.30 -5.43
CA ALA A 67 -14.84 5.75 -6.09
C ALA A 67 -15.25 7.19 -5.75
N TYR A 68 -14.52 7.86 -4.85
CA TYR A 68 -14.79 9.22 -4.41
C TYR A 68 -13.54 10.08 -4.52
N ARG A 69 -13.74 11.38 -4.71
CA ARG A 69 -12.77 12.42 -4.42
C ARG A 69 -13.12 12.99 -3.04
N ILE A 70 -12.13 13.06 -2.16
CA ILE A 70 -12.28 13.65 -0.84
C ILE A 70 -11.48 14.94 -0.79
N VAL A 71 -12.18 16.06 -0.61
CA VAL A 71 -11.60 17.41 -0.51
C VAL A 71 -12.41 18.22 0.50
N ASP A 72 -11.72 18.97 1.36
CA ASP A 72 -12.28 19.73 2.47
C ASP A 72 -13.28 18.93 3.30
N ARG A 73 -12.95 17.64 3.53
CA ARG A 73 -13.77 16.67 4.28
C ARG A 73 -15.12 16.34 3.62
N GLN A 74 -15.36 16.81 2.40
CA GLN A 74 -16.51 16.47 1.58
C GLN A 74 -16.18 15.31 0.65
N ARG A 75 -17.21 14.54 0.29
CA ARG A 75 -17.11 13.42 -0.65
C ARG A 75 -17.84 13.78 -1.93
N GLU A 76 -17.10 13.82 -3.02
CA GLU A 76 -17.64 13.90 -4.38
C GLU A 76 -17.54 12.51 -5.01
N LYS A 77 -18.66 11.96 -5.48
CA LYS A 77 -18.68 10.63 -6.11
C LYS A 77 -18.12 10.72 -7.52
N LEU A 78 -17.19 9.81 -7.85
CA LEU A 78 -16.54 9.76 -9.16
C LEU A 78 -17.14 8.68 -10.07
N THR A 79 -17.55 7.54 -9.53
CA THR A 79 -18.07 6.40 -10.30
C THR A 79 -19.21 5.69 -9.58
N GLU A 80 -20.08 5.04 -10.35
CA GLU A 80 -21.12 4.11 -9.86
C GLU A 80 -20.61 2.66 -9.77
N LEU A 81 -19.46 2.35 -10.36
CA LEU A 81 -18.93 0.99 -10.44
C LEU A 81 -18.35 0.56 -9.08
N THR A 82 -18.77 -0.62 -8.61
CA THR A 82 -18.34 -1.18 -7.33
C THR A 82 -17.50 -2.45 -7.48
N GLU A 83 -17.83 -3.33 -8.42
CA GLU A 83 -17.17 -4.64 -8.60
C GLU A 83 -16.03 -4.63 -9.64
N THR A 84 -15.63 -3.45 -10.08
CA THR A 84 -14.60 -3.23 -11.10
C THR A 84 -13.25 -2.90 -10.46
N ILE A 85 -12.15 -3.33 -11.09
CA ILE A 85 -10.83 -2.82 -10.73
C ILE A 85 -10.72 -1.33 -11.02
N VAL A 86 -10.03 -0.59 -10.14
CA VAL A 86 -10.03 0.88 -10.15
C VAL A 86 -9.54 1.47 -11.49
N PRO A 87 -8.47 0.94 -12.14
CA PRO A 87 -8.03 1.46 -13.44
C PRO A 87 -9.04 1.29 -14.58
N TYR A 88 -10.02 0.39 -14.46
CA TYR A 88 -11.06 0.19 -15.48
C TYR A 88 -12.33 0.98 -15.17
N GLY A 89 -12.33 1.72 -14.05
CA GLY A 89 -13.46 2.56 -13.66
C GLY A 89 -13.78 3.64 -14.69
N GLU A 90 -15.06 3.98 -14.77
CA GLU A 90 -15.57 5.08 -15.58
C GLU A 90 -16.13 6.17 -14.68
N PHE A 91 -15.93 7.43 -15.07
CA PHE A 91 -16.56 8.53 -14.37
C PHE A 91 -18.08 8.55 -14.61
N ILE A 92 -18.82 9.08 -13.64
CA ILE A 92 -20.21 9.50 -13.88
C ILE A 92 -20.25 10.51 -15.03
N PRO A 93 -21.29 10.49 -15.90
CA PRO A 93 -21.30 11.25 -17.15
C PRO A 93 -20.98 12.75 -17.02
N ASP A 94 -21.48 13.36 -15.95
CA ASP A 94 -21.38 14.81 -15.67
C ASP A 94 -20.24 15.16 -14.71
N SER A 95 -19.31 14.24 -14.45
CA SER A 95 -18.18 14.53 -13.56
C SER A 95 -17.28 15.63 -14.16
N PRO A 96 -16.97 16.70 -13.40
CA PRO A 96 -16.11 17.78 -13.89
C PRO A 96 -14.66 17.33 -14.15
N VAL A 97 -14.26 16.16 -13.63
CA VAL A 97 -12.91 15.60 -13.78
C VAL A 97 -12.84 14.48 -14.82
N ARG A 98 -13.89 14.29 -15.63
CA ARG A 98 -13.97 13.21 -16.62
C ARG A 98 -12.83 13.22 -17.66
N SER A 99 -12.28 14.40 -17.96
CA SER A 99 -11.12 14.57 -18.85
C SER A 99 -9.85 13.87 -18.34
N ALA A 100 -9.80 13.49 -17.06
CA ALA A 100 -8.71 12.71 -16.50
C ALA A 100 -8.72 11.23 -16.94
N GLY A 101 -9.69 10.78 -17.72
CA GLY A 101 -9.79 9.42 -18.25
C GLY A 101 -10.48 8.46 -17.28
N THR A 102 -9.76 7.98 -16.27
CA THR A 102 -10.27 7.02 -15.27
C THR A 102 -10.12 7.55 -13.84
N PRO A 103 -10.93 7.08 -12.87
CA PRO A 103 -10.75 7.44 -11.46
C PRO A 103 -9.34 7.14 -10.94
N ALA A 104 -8.75 6.00 -11.34
CA ALA A 104 -7.39 5.64 -10.94
C ALA A 104 -6.37 6.69 -11.41
N ARG A 105 -6.43 7.04 -12.70
CA ARG A 105 -5.55 8.04 -13.33
C ARG A 105 -5.72 9.40 -12.68
N PHE A 106 -6.94 9.83 -12.37
CA PHE A 106 -7.20 11.08 -11.66
C PHE A 106 -6.46 11.16 -10.31
N HIS A 107 -6.57 10.14 -9.47
CA HIS A 107 -5.85 10.09 -8.19
C HIS A 107 -4.32 10.01 -8.38
N TYR A 108 -3.85 9.22 -9.35
CA TYR A 108 -2.43 9.07 -9.64
C TYR A 108 -1.78 10.37 -10.13
N LEU A 109 -2.42 11.08 -11.08
CA LEU A 109 -1.90 12.34 -11.61
C LEU A 109 -1.82 13.41 -10.52
N ALA A 110 -2.81 13.48 -9.62
CA ALA A 110 -2.76 14.39 -8.49
C ALA A 110 -1.57 14.10 -7.54
N LEU A 111 -1.25 12.83 -7.29
CA LEU A 111 -0.07 12.45 -6.51
C LEU A 111 1.24 12.73 -7.24
N ARG A 112 1.32 12.41 -8.54
CA ARG A 112 2.48 12.71 -9.39
C ARG A 112 2.76 14.20 -9.47
N GLN A 113 1.72 15.03 -9.51
CA GLN A 113 1.86 16.49 -9.48
C GLN A 113 2.50 16.98 -8.17
N LEU A 114 2.18 16.34 -7.04
CA LEU A 114 2.69 16.73 -5.72
C LEU A 114 4.10 16.20 -5.43
N PHE A 115 4.40 14.97 -5.85
CA PHE A 115 5.59 14.23 -5.40
C PHE A 115 6.49 13.72 -6.54
N GLY A 116 6.16 14.02 -7.80
CA GLY A 116 6.96 13.64 -8.96
C GLY A 116 7.26 12.15 -9.03
N ASP A 117 8.55 11.82 -9.21
CA ASP A 117 9.04 10.45 -9.40
C ASP A 117 9.01 9.56 -8.16
N LEU A 118 8.64 10.11 -7.00
CA LEU A 118 8.39 9.33 -5.80
C LEU A 118 7.13 8.46 -5.93
N VAL A 119 6.22 8.77 -6.85
CA VAL A 119 4.96 8.03 -7.03
C VAL A 119 5.03 7.18 -8.27
N MET A 120 4.82 5.87 -8.10
CA MET A 120 4.74 4.90 -9.19
C MET A 120 3.62 3.91 -8.95
N THR A 121 3.13 3.25 -9.99
CA THR A 121 2.22 2.10 -9.81
C THR A 121 3.01 0.80 -9.64
N GLU A 122 2.38 -0.23 -9.10
CA GLU A 122 2.98 -1.56 -8.96
C GLU A 122 3.37 -2.14 -10.33
N SER A 123 2.52 -1.97 -11.35
CA SER A 123 2.86 -2.42 -12.71
C SER A 123 4.03 -1.62 -13.29
N GLU A 124 4.09 -0.30 -13.08
CA GLU A 124 5.24 0.51 -13.45
C GLU A 124 6.53 0.01 -12.77
N PHE A 125 6.46 -0.28 -11.47
CA PHE A 125 7.58 -0.81 -10.69
C PHE A 125 8.11 -2.14 -11.24
N PHE A 126 7.21 -3.08 -11.57
CA PHE A 126 7.60 -4.37 -12.16
C PHE A 126 8.15 -4.23 -13.58
N LEU A 127 7.55 -3.36 -14.40
CA LEU A 127 7.93 -3.20 -15.80
C LEU A 127 9.32 -2.57 -15.98
N LYS A 128 9.88 -1.89 -14.96
CA LYS A 128 11.31 -1.49 -14.95
C LYS A 128 12.25 -2.70 -15.12
N HIS A 129 11.84 -3.87 -14.64
CA HIS A 129 12.59 -5.12 -14.72
C HIS A 129 11.91 -6.12 -15.67
N ARG A 130 11.25 -5.63 -16.72
CA ARG A 130 10.34 -6.39 -17.58
C ARG A 130 10.80 -7.82 -17.89
N THR A 131 12.00 -7.99 -18.44
CA THR A 131 12.53 -9.30 -18.83
C THR A 131 12.73 -10.23 -17.62
N ARG A 132 13.28 -9.72 -16.52
CA ARG A 132 13.52 -10.52 -15.31
C ARG A 132 12.20 -10.89 -14.63
N VAL A 133 11.25 -9.96 -14.56
CA VAL A 133 9.90 -10.24 -14.04
C VAL A 133 9.20 -11.29 -14.88
N TYR A 134 9.21 -11.15 -16.21
CA TYR A 134 8.63 -12.14 -17.11
C TYR A 134 9.25 -13.54 -16.91
N ASN A 135 10.58 -13.62 -16.80
CA ASN A 135 11.24 -14.91 -16.56
C ASN A 135 10.83 -15.52 -15.21
N LEU A 136 10.66 -14.73 -14.15
CA LEU A 136 10.15 -15.22 -12.86
C LEU A 136 8.70 -15.70 -12.97
N LEU A 137 7.84 -14.93 -13.63
CA LEU A 137 6.45 -15.31 -13.84
C LEU A 137 6.36 -16.61 -14.65
N SER A 138 7.14 -16.74 -15.72
CA SER A 138 7.22 -17.96 -16.55
C SER A 138 7.72 -19.17 -15.77
N LEU A 139 8.72 -18.99 -14.90
CA LEU A 139 9.20 -20.04 -14.02
C LEU A 139 8.11 -20.51 -13.06
N VAL A 140 7.42 -19.58 -12.40
CA VAL A 140 6.37 -19.92 -11.44
C VAL A 140 5.14 -20.49 -12.15
N ALA A 141 4.79 -20.00 -13.34
CA ALA A 141 3.69 -20.55 -14.14
C ALA A 141 3.95 -22.02 -14.51
N ARG A 142 5.19 -22.36 -14.87
CA ARG A 142 5.59 -23.72 -15.21
C ARG A 142 5.54 -24.69 -14.03
N HIS A 143 6.03 -24.27 -12.86
CA HIS A 143 6.23 -25.17 -11.73
C HIS A 143 5.11 -25.11 -10.68
N ARG A 144 4.41 -23.97 -10.58
CA ARG A 144 3.36 -23.74 -9.59
C ARG A 144 2.32 -22.78 -10.14
N PRO A 145 1.58 -23.17 -11.21
CA PRO A 145 0.56 -22.31 -11.82
C PRO A 145 -0.53 -21.89 -10.83
N SER A 146 -0.71 -22.60 -9.72
CA SER A 146 -1.62 -22.21 -8.62
C SER A 146 -1.31 -20.87 -7.96
N GLN A 147 -0.12 -20.30 -8.19
CA GLN A 147 0.19 -18.92 -7.79
C GLN A 147 -0.47 -17.85 -8.67
N PHE A 148 -1.18 -18.23 -9.73
CA PHE A 148 -2.01 -17.35 -10.54
C PHE A 148 -3.47 -17.69 -10.24
N ASP A 149 -4.10 -16.92 -9.34
CA ASP A 149 -5.34 -17.32 -8.69
C ASP A 149 -6.57 -16.57 -9.18
N ARG A 150 -6.38 -15.48 -9.93
CA ARG A 150 -7.45 -14.58 -10.39
C ARG A 150 -7.27 -14.16 -11.83
N TYR A 151 -8.39 -13.78 -12.46
CA TYR A 151 -8.44 -13.14 -13.76
C TYR A 151 -9.21 -11.83 -13.68
N VAL A 152 -8.68 -10.78 -14.31
CA VAL A 152 -9.38 -9.53 -14.58
C VAL A 152 -9.99 -9.63 -15.96
N PHE A 153 -11.27 -9.31 -16.09
CA PHE A 153 -11.98 -9.29 -17.38
C PHE A 153 -11.91 -7.91 -18.04
N PRO A 154 -12.16 -7.79 -19.36
CA PRO A 154 -12.27 -6.48 -20.03
C PRO A 154 -13.34 -5.55 -19.43
N CYS A 155 -14.41 -6.12 -18.84
CA CYS A 155 -15.42 -5.36 -18.08
C CYS A 155 -14.93 -4.88 -16.70
N GLY A 156 -13.71 -5.24 -16.31
CA GLY A 156 -13.07 -4.84 -15.07
C GLY A 156 -13.40 -5.69 -13.85
N CYS A 157 -14.35 -6.64 -13.96
CA CYS A 157 -14.58 -7.62 -12.91
C CYS A 157 -13.32 -8.45 -12.66
N MET A 158 -13.02 -8.74 -11.40
CA MET A 158 -11.95 -9.67 -11.02
C MET A 158 -12.55 -10.90 -10.34
N ALA A 159 -12.28 -12.08 -10.88
CA ALA A 159 -12.80 -13.34 -10.36
C ALA A 159 -11.66 -14.35 -10.11
N PRO A 160 -11.78 -15.23 -9.10
CA PRO A 160 -10.85 -16.34 -8.94
C PRO A 160 -11.00 -17.35 -10.09
N PHE A 161 -9.94 -18.12 -10.35
CA PHE A 161 -10.06 -19.30 -11.19
C PHE A 161 -10.88 -20.39 -10.46
N VAL A 162 -11.80 -21.02 -11.19
CA VAL A 162 -12.71 -22.07 -10.73
C VAL A 162 -12.49 -23.33 -11.56
N GLY A 163 -11.56 -24.17 -11.12
CA GLY A 163 -11.23 -25.43 -11.79
C GLY A 163 -10.55 -25.27 -13.15
N GLY A 164 -10.41 -26.40 -13.83
CA GLY A 164 -9.73 -26.54 -15.11
C GLY A 164 -9.37 -28.00 -15.40
N THR A 165 -9.39 -28.40 -16.67
CA THR A 165 -8.93 -29.72 -17.13
C THR A 165 -7.86 -29.53 -18.19
N GLY A 166 -6.94 -30.49 -18.33
CA GLY A 166 -5.97 -30.51 -19.43
C GLY A 166 -4.98 -29.33 -19.44
N GLY A 167 -4.53 -28.85 -18.28
CA GLY A 167 -3.55 -27.75 -18.21
C GLY A 167 -4.13 -26.38 -18.55
N LYS A 168 -5.42 -26.18 -18.30
CA LYS A 168 -6.12 -24.90 -18.49
C LYS A 168 -6.73 -24.42 -17.18
N ARG A 169 -6.98 -23.12 -17.09
CA ARG A 169 -7.67 -22.47 -15.98
C ARG A 169 -8.89 -21.72 -16.48
N ARG A 170 -9.98 -21.78 -15.72
CA ARG A 170 -11.24 -21.11 -16.07
C ARG A 170 -11.62 -20.08 -15.03
N ALA A 171 -11.95 -18.87 -15.46
CA ALA A 171 -12.56 -17.84 -14.62
C ALA A 171 -13.91 -17.43 -15.21
N ARG A 172 -14.81 -16.92 -14.38
CA ARG A 172 -16.10 -16.40 -14.82
C ARG A 172 -16.49 -15.16 -14.03
N CYS A 173 -17.02 -14.16 -14.73
CA CYS A 173 -17.75 -13.05 -14.16
C CYS A 173 -19.21 -13.07 -14.67
N PRO A 174 -20.11 -12.18 -14.19
CA PRO A 174 -21.47 -12.11 -14.68
C PRO A 174 -21.59 -11.83 -16.19
N HIS A 175 -20.58 -11.17 -16.77
CA HIS A 175 -20.61 -10.69 -18.16
C HIS A 175 -19.92 -11.64 -19.14
N ASP A 176 -18.98 -12.46 -18.68
CA ASP A 176 -18.10 -13.25 -19.56
C ASP A 176 -17.44 -14.42 -18.82
N ALA A 177 -16.92 -15.41 -19.56
CA ALA A 177 -16.13 -16.52 -19.07
C ALA A 177 -14.86 -16.68 -19.90
N LYS A 178 -13.73 -16.91 -19.22
CA LYS A 178 -12.43 -17.06 -19.86
C LYS A 178 -11.81 -18.40 -19.50
N GLU A 179 -11.25 -19.06 -20.51
CA GLU A 179 -10.35 -20.19 -20.36
C GLU A 179 -8.95 -19.77 -20.84
N ILE A 180 -7.91 -20.16 -20.09
CA ILE A 180 -6.53 -19.76 -20.32
C ILE A 180 -5.65 -20.99 -20.16
N ASP A 181 -4.80 -21.25 -21.14
CA ASP A 181 -3.81 -22.30 -21.06
C ASP A 181 -2.73 -21.94 -20.02
N GLU A 182 -2.32 -22.90 -19.18
CA GLU A 182 -1.37 -22.62 -18.09
C GLU A 182 0.00 -22.13 -18.59
N ASN A 183 0.38 -22.47 -19.82
CA ASN A 183 1.59 -21.97 -20.47
C ASN A 183 1.51 -20.48 -20.86
N ARG A 184 0.32 -19.86 -20.86
CA ARG A 184 0.11 -18.43 -21.16
C ARG A 184 -0.06 -17.55 -19.92
N LEU A 185 -0.01 -18.12 -18.70
CA LEU A 185 -0.26 -17.35 -17.47
C LEU A 185 0.72 -16.18 -17.28
N ALA A 186 2.00 -16.38 -17.64
CA ALA A 186 3.01 -15.35 -17.53
C ALA A 186 2.80 -14.22 -18.56
N ASP A 187 2.48 -14.57 -19.80
CA ASP A 187 2.15 -13.60 -20.85
C ASP A 187 0.96 -12.75 -20.46
N GLU A 188 -0.15 -13.38 -20.06
CA GLU A 188 -1.39 -12.68 -19.67
C GLU A 188 -1.20 -11.83 -18.40
N ALA A 189 -0.26 -12.19 -17.51
CA ALA A 189 0.09 -11.36 -16.36
C ALA A 189 0.93 -10.13 -16.76
N MET A 190 1.88 -10.28 -17.68
CA MET A 190 2.68 -9.17 -18.21
C MET A 190 1.82 -8.21 -19.04
N GLU A 191 0.98 -8.74 -19.94
CA GLU A 191 0.05 -7.94 -20.74
C GLU A 191 -0.89 -7.13 -19.84
N LEU A 192 -1.39 -7.73 -18.75
CA LEU A 192 -2.19 -6.99 -17.77
C LEU A 192 -1.41 -5.82 -17.16
N MET A 193 -0.17 -6.05 -16.72
CA MET A 193 0.67 -4.97 -16.15
C MET A 193 0.87 -3.83 -17.15
N GLU A 194 1.13 -4.13 -18.42
CA GLU A 194 1.30 -3.12 -19.47
C GLU A 194 0.03 -2.31 -19.71
N ILE A 195 -1.14 -2.98 -19.73
CA ILE A 195 -2.44 -2.30 -19.88
C ILE A 195 -2.72 -1.41 -18.68
N LEU A 196 -2.53 -1.91 -17.46
CA LEU A 196 -2.75 -1.15 -16.24
C LEU A 196 -1.83 0.08 -16.20
N GLN A 197 -0.54 -0.08 -16.48
CA GLN A 197 0.39 1.06 -16.60
C GLN A 197 -0.08 2.05 -17.67
N GLY A 198 -0.48 1.56 -18.85
CA GLY A 198 -0.96 2.37 -19.96
C GLY A 198 -2.16 3.24 -19.58
N LEU A 199 -3.17 2.66 -18.91
CA LEU A 199 -4.36 3.38 -18.44
C LEU A 199 -4.04 4.47 -17.41
N MET A 200 -2.95 4.31 -16.66
CA MET A 200 -2.53 5.25 -15.62
C MET A 200 -1.68 6.40 -16.18
N ILE A 201 -0.79 6.11 -17.12
CA ILE A 201 0.21 7.07 -17.60
C ILE A 201 -0.20 7.73 -18.92
N SER A 202 -0.76 6.98 -19.87
CA SER A 202 -1.10 7.49 -21.22
C SER A 202 -2.58 7.90 -21.37
N PRO A 203 -2.88 9.17 -21.71
CA PRO A 203 -4.27 9.61 -21.90
C PRO A 203 -4.90 8.98 -23.15
N ALA A 204 -4.08 8.47 -24.08
CA ALA A 204 -4.53 7.81 -25.30
C ALA A 204 -4.93 6.35 -25.06
N THR A 205 -4.47 5.73 -23.97
CA THR A 205 -4.80 4.34 -23.67
C THR A 205 -6.21 4.27 -23.09
N THR A 206 -7.14 3.75 -23.89
CA THR A 206 -8.54 3.51 -23.47
C THR A 206 -8.92 2.02 -23.56
N VAL A 207 -8.05 1.21 -24.17
CA VAL A 207 -8.30 -0.21 -24.40
C VAL A 207 -8.23 -0.97 -23.08
N ARG A 208 -9.32 -1.66 -22.75
CA ARG A 208 -9.39 -2.63 -21.65
C ARG A 208 -9.25 -4.03 -22.21
N ARG A 209 -8.35 -4.84 -21.66
CA ARG A 209 -8.29 -6.29 -21.94
C ARG A 209 -8.28 -7.09 -20.65
N GLY A 210 -8.57 -8.37 -20.75
CA GLY A 210 -8.42 -9.24 -19.60
C GLY A 210 -6.96 -9.58 -19.33
N GLY A 211 -6.69 -10.16 -18.17
CA GLY A 211 -5.37 -10.67 -17.86
C GLY A 211 -5.28 -11.32 -16.49
N VAL A 212 -4.16 -11.99 -16.24
CA VAL A 212 -4.00 -12.87 -15.08
C VAL A 212 -3.38 -12.11 -13.91
N VAL A 213 -3.89 -12.38 -12.70
CA VAL A 213 -3.39 -11.81 -11.45
C VAL A 213 -2.78 -12.91 -10.57
N CYS A 214 -1.61 -12.61 -10.03
CA CYS A 214 -0.92 -13.48 -9.09
C CYS A 214 -1.62 -13.50 -7.72
N SER A 215 -1.39 -14.58 -6.97
CA SER A 215 -1.75 -14.65 -5.55
C SER A 215 -1.03 -13.55 -4.79
N LEU A 216 -1.65 -13.03 -3.73
CA LEU A 216 -1.04 -11.96 -2.93
C LEU A 216 0.31 -12.40 -2.32
N ALA A 217 0.45 -13.67 -1.94
CA ALA A 217 1.70 -14.20 -1.38
C ALA A 217 2.82 -14.22 -2.42
N PHE A 218 2.53 -14.66 -3.66
CA PHE A 218 3.54 -14.65 -4.72
C PHE A 218 3.86 -13.23 -5.17
N LEU A 219 2.86 -12.36 -5.25
CA LEU A 219 3.05 -10.96 -5.59
C LEU A 219 3.98 -10.27 -4.59
N GLN A 220 3.84 -10.56 -3.30
CA GLN A 220 4.74 -10.05 -2.27
C GLN A 220 6.19 -10.54 -2.46
N ILE A 221 6.38 -11.81 -2.83
CA ILE A 221 7.71 -12.33 -3.17
C ILE A 221 8.27 -11.62 -4.39
N LEU A 222 7.49 -11.47 -5.46
CA LEU A 222 7.90 -10.76 -6.67
C LEU A 222 8.33 -9.32 -6.35
N TYR A 223 7.52 -8.61 -5.57
CA TYR A 223 7.83 -7.27 -5.08
C TYR A 223 9.14 -7.21 -4.31
N THR A 224 9.32 -8.10 -3.32
CA THR A 224 10.53 -8.12 -2.49
C THR A 224 11.79 -8.45 -3.31
N ILE A 225 11.68 -9.32 -4.31
CA ILE A 225 12.79 -9.65 -5.23
C ILE A 225 13.13 -8.45 -6.12
N VAL A 226 12.14 -7.73 -6.64
CA VAL A 226 12.38 -6.52 -7.45
C VAL A 226 13.01 -5.42 -6.59
N CYS A 227 12.56 -5.24 -5.35
CA CYS A 227 13.24 -4.37 -4.37
C CYS A 227 14.71 -4.75 -4.18
N TRP A 228 15.01 -6.05 -4.04
CA TRP A 228 16.41 -6.52 -3.97
C TRP A 228 17.19 -6.24 -5.25
N TRP A 229 16.59 -6.35 -6.44
CA TRP A 229 17.27 -5.98 -7.69
C TRP A 229 17.61 -4.49 -7.77
N GLU A 230 16.76 -3.63 -7.23
CA GLU A 230 16.97 -2.18 -7.18
C GLU A 230 18.05 -1.79 -6.16
N SER A 231 18.04 -2.38 -4.96
CA SER A 231 18.93 -1.98 -3.86
C SER A 231 20.23 -2.79 -3.77
N GLY A 232 20.23 -4.02 -4.28
CA GLY A 232 21.28 -5.02 -4.01
C GLY A 232 21.28 -5.56 -2.57
N THR A 233 20.39 -5.07 -1.68
CA THR A 233 20.33 -5.45 -0.26
C THR A 233 19.36 -6.59 -0.04
N ALA A 234 19.78 -7.64 0.68
CA ALA A 234 18.91 -8.76 1.05
C ALA A 234 17.86 -8.39 2.13
N GLU A 235 17.79 -7.13 2.50
CA GLU A 235 16.88 -6.55 3.48
C GLU A 235 16.05 -5.49 2.77
N VAL A 236 14.72 -5.66 2.82
CA VAL A 236 13.73 -4.79 2.19
C VAL A 236 12.78 -4.28 3.27
N PHE A 237 12.54 -2.97 3.28
CA PHE A 237 11.64 -2.30 4.22
C PHE A 237 10.37 -1.89 3.49
N GLU A 238 9.27 -2.57 3.81
CA GLU A 238 7.95 -2.24 3.28
C GLU A 238 7.11 -1.56 4.36
N LEU A 239 6.73 -0.34 4.07
CA LEU A 239 5.83 0.44 4.88
C LEU A 239 4.40 0.10 4.46
N SER A 240 3.65 -0.57 5.32
CA SER A 240 2.34 -1.14 4.96
C SER A 240 1.21 -0.65 5.87
N GLY A 241 -0.02 -0.76 5.36
CA GLY A 241 -1.25 -0.44 6.09
C GLY A 241 -1.69 -1.58 7.03
N PRO A 242 -2.72 -1.33 7.86
CA PRO A 242 -3.18 -2.30 8.87
C PRO A 242 -3.67 -3.62 8.26
N ASP A 243 -4.26 -3.61 7.07
CA ASP A 243 -4.77 -4.83 6.45
C ASP A 243 -3.65 -5.79 6.02
N PHE A 244 -2.59 -5.27 5.39
CA PHE A 244 -1.41 -6.09 5.07
C PHE A 244 -0.81 -6.72 6.31
N ILE A 245 -0.65 -5.94 7.38
CA ILE A 245 -0.09 -6.42 8.65
C ILE A 245 -0.91 -7.57 9.25
N ARG A 246 -2.24 -7.52 9.12
CA ARG A 246 -3.13 -8.58 9.65
C ARG A 246 -2.89 -9.92 8.99
N TYR A 247 -2.64 -9.96 7.67
CA TYR A 247 -2.50 -11.21 6.93
C TYR A 247 -1.06 -11.62 6.65
N VAL A 248 -0.09 -10.70 6.61
CA VAL A 248 1.30 -11.04 6.23
C VAL A 248 1.95 -12.00 7.23
N PHE A 249 1.58 -11.92 8.51
CA PHE A 249 2.03 -12.84 9.57
C PHE A 249 1.14 -14.07 9.75
N ASN A 250 0.14 -14.28 8.89
CA ASN A 250 -0.63 -15.51 8.88
C ASN A 250 0.27 -16.69 8.45
N ARG A 251 0.18 -17.80 9.18
CA ARG A 251 1.03 -18.99 8.95
C ARG A 251 0.93 -19.53 7.52
N GLU A 252 -0.27 -19.58 6.94
CA GLU A 252 -0.47 -20.05 5.57
C GLU A 252 0.13 -19.09 4.55
N PHE A 253 -0.07 -17.79 4.75
CA PHE A 253 0.49 -16.75 3.90
C PHE A 253 2.03 -16.78 3.89
N MET A 254 2.65 -16.83 5.07
CA MET A 254 4.11 -16.96 5.23
C MET A 254 4.65 -18.24 4.59
N ARG A 255 3.95 -19.37 4.78
CA ARG A 255 4.32 -20.65 4.15
C ARG A 255 4.26 -20.54 2.62
N ASN A 256 3.25 -19.88 2.07
CA ASN A 256 3.13 -19.68 0.61
C ASN A 256 4.24 -18.77 0.06
N MET A 257 4.62 -17.73 0.79
CA MET A 257 5.78 -16.88 0.47
C MET A 257 7.08 -17.69 0.48
N GLN A 258 7.36 -18.42 1.57
CA GLN A 258 8.55 -19.26 1.71
C GLN A 258 8.66 -20.29 0.58
N TYR A 259 7.59 -21.02 0.28
CA TYR A 259 7.60 -22.00 -0.81
C TYR A 259 7.82 -21.37 -2.18
N SER A 260 7.27 -20.17 -2.43
CA SER A 260 7.50 -19.48 -3.69
C SER A 260 8.96 -19.04 -3.80
N PHE A 261 9.55 -18.53 -2.72
CA PHE A 261 10.97 -18.16 -2.70
C PHE A 261 11.90 -19.37 -2.87
N GLU A 262 11.65 -20.49 -2.20
CA GLU A 262 12.41 -21.73 -2.36
C GLU A 262 12.32 -22.29 -3.78
N LEU A 263 11.12 -22.30 -4.36
CA LEU A 263 10.89 -22.74 -5.73
C LEU A 263 11.73 -21.90 -6.69
N ILE A 264 11.63 -20.57 -6.55
CA ILE A 264 12.42 -19.65 -7.37
C ILE A 264 13.90 -19.97 -7.15
N ASN A 265 14.43 -19.90 -5.94
CA ASN A 265 15.86 -20.12 -5.67
C ASN A 265 16.41 -21.45 -6.22
N ARG A 266 15.62 -22.53 -6.17
CA ARG A 266 16.00 -23.86 -6.71
C ARG A 266 16.17 -23.87 -8.22
N HIS A 267 15.34 -23.12 -8.95
CA HIS A 267 15.30 -23.13 -10.42
C HIS A 267 15.83 -21.84 -11.05
N ALA A 268 16.20 -20.86 -10.22
CA ALA A 268 16.57 -19.52 -10.61
C ALA A 268 18.05 -19.36 -10.98
N GLY A 269 18.68 -20.38 -11.58
CA GLY A 269 20.14 -20.37 -11.85
C GLY A 269 20.67 -19.04 -12.43
N GLU A 270 19.86 -18.35 -13.23
CA GLU A 270 20.15 -17.06 -13.83
C GLU A 270 19.89 -15.83 -12.94
N PHE A 271 18.97 -15.89 -11.95
CA PHE A 271 18.60 -14.73 -11.12
C PHE A 271 19.56 -14.47 -9.94
N ARG A 272 20.41 -15.45 -9.59
CA ARG A 272 21.42 -15.35 -8.52
C ARG A 272 20.88 -14.73 -7.21
N LEU A 273 19.68 -15.15 -6.81
CA LEU A 273 19.02 -14.64 -5.60
C LEU A 273 19.82 -14.94 -4.33
N PRO A 274 19.75 -14.06 -3.30
CA PRO A 274 20.43 -14.33 -2.04
C PRO A 274 19.84 -15.59 -1.40
N LYS A 275 20.68 -16.33 -0.65
CA LYS A 275 20.21 -17.50 0.11
C LYS A 275 19.16 -17.12 1.15
N ARG A 276 19.18 -15.88 1.62
CA ARG A 276 18.23 -15.33 2.58
C ARG A 276 17.75 -13.96 2.10
N LEU A 277 16.43 -13.75 2.08
CA LEU A 277 15.81 -12.46 1.78
C LEU A 277 14.89 -12.11 2.96
N THR A 278 15.04 -10.91 3.51
CA THR A 278 14.29 -10.45 4.69
C THR A 278 13.40 -9.27 4.32
N LEU A 279 12.09 -9.44 4.55
CA LEU A 279 11.08 -8.39 4.46
C LEU A 279 10.79 -7.84 5.87
N TYR A 280 11.19 -6.59 6.11
CA TYR A 280 10.81 -5.83 7.30
C TYR A 280 9.53 -5.04 7.02
N VAL A 281 8.45 -5.40 7.71
CA VAL A 281 7.14 -4.74 7.59
C VAL A 281 7.04 -3.64 8.65
N VAL A 282 6.89 -2.40 8.21
CA VAL A 282 6.83 -1.21 9.06
C VAL A 282 5.39 -0.67 9.10
N PRO A 283 4.72 -0.65 10.26
CA PRO A 283 3.34 -0.20 10.39
C PRO A 283 3.19 1.31 10.26
N THR A 284 2.56 1.76 9.18
CA THR A 284 2.38 3.21 8.90
C THR A 284 1.17 3.85 9.55
N ALA A 285 0.23 3.05 10.07
CA ALA A 285 -0.98 3.56 10.71
C ALA A 285 -0.68 4.47 11.93
N ASN A 286 0.51 4.32 12.53
CA ASN A 286 0.94 5.07 13.70
C ASN A 286 1.81 6.29 13.38
N PHE A 287 2.09 6.55 12.09
CA PHE A 287 3.02 7.60 11.69
C PHE A 287 2.29 8.93 11.55
N ARG A 288 2.26 9.70 12.65
CA ARG A 288 1.82 11.09 12.66
C ARG A 288 2.94 12.00 13.14
N PHE A 289 3.74 12.46 12.18
CA PHE A 289 4.94 13.25 12.40
C PHE A 289 4.92 14.62 11.67
N GLY A 290 3.75 15.05 11.20
CA GLY A 290 3.56 16.37 10.61
C GLY A 290 2.10 16.77 10.53
N TYR A 291 1.85 17.94 9.94
CA TYR A 291 0.53 18.56 9.82
C TYR A 291 0.41 19.38 8.53
N ILE A 292 -0.75 20.01 8.32
CA ILE A 292 -1.04 20.82 7.13
C ILE A 292 -0.83 22.29 7.47
N ASN A 293 -0.03 23.00 6.68
CA ASN A 293 0.24 24.43 6.89
C ASN A 293 -1.07 25.24 6.79
N GLY A 294 -1.29 26.14 7.75
CA GLY A 294 -2.51 26.95 7.85
C GLY A 294 -3.77 26.21 8.32
N ASP A 295 -3.70 24.91 8.63
CA ASP A 295 -4.80 24.18 9.27
C ASP A 295 -4.55 24.00 10.77
N GLU A 296 -5.10 24.92 11.56
CA GLU A 296 -5.01 24.91 13.03
C GLU A 296 -5.51 23.61 13.65
N LYS A 297 -6.50 22.95 13.03
CA LYS A 297 -7.00 21.65 13.53
C LYS A 297 -5.94 20.57 13.32
N SER A 298 -5.34 20.50 12.13
CA SER A 298 -4.29 19.51 11.83
C SER A 298 -3.07 19.68 12.75
N LYS A 299 -2.64 20.93 12.98
CA LYS A 299 -1.55 21.29 13.89
C LYS A 299 -1.86 20.90 15.33
N LEU A 300 -3.08 21.19 15.81
CA LEU A 300 -3.53 20.79 17.14
C LEU A 300 -3.48 19.26 17.31
N VAL A 301 -3.93 18.49 16.33
CA VAL A 301 -3.86 17.02 16.42
C VAL A 301 -2.42 16.52 16.44
N TYR A 302 -1.54 17.09 15.61
CA TYR A 302 -0.11 16.77 15.66
C TYR A 302 0.47 17.00 17.06
N ASN A 303 0.25 18.18 17.65
CA ASN A 303 0.77 18.53 18.98
C ASN A 303 0.27 17.56 20.07
N LEU A 304 -1.02 17.27 20.08
CA LEU A 304 -1.61 16.32 21.02
C LEU A 304 -1.12 14.88 20.79
N HIS A 305 -0.82 14.49 19.53
CA HIS A 305 -0.23 13.17 19.24
C HIS A 305 1.21 13.09 19.77
N GLN A 306 2.00 14.15 19.61
CA GLN A 306 3.35 14.24 20.20
C GLN A 306 3.28 14.16 21.74
N GLN A 307 2.32 14.86 22.36
CA GLN A 307 2.08 14.77 23.80
C GLN A 307 1.72 13.33 24.21
N LEU A 308 0.80 12.67 23.50
CA LEU A 308 0.41 11.28 23.77
C LEU A 308 1.61 10.33 23.69
N VAL A 309 2.42 10.42 22.63
CA VAL A 309 3.62 9.59 22.45
C VAL A 309 4.63 9.83 23.57
N ARG A 310 4.86 11.10 23.94
CA ARG A 310 5.72 11.46 25.06
C ARG A 310 5.24 10.85 26.37
N VAL A 311 3.95 11.04 26.69
CA VAL A 311 3.31 10.48 27.89
C VAL A 311 3.44 8.96 27.93
N GLN A 312 3.20 8.27 26.80
CA GLN A 312 3.35 6.82 26.71
C GLN A 312 4.79 6.36 26.89
N LYS A 313 5.77 7.08 26.33
CA LYS A 313 7.20 6.78 26.50
C LYS A 313 7.62 6.94 27.95
N GLU A 314 7.21 8.03 28.60
CA GLU A 314 7.44 8.27 30.02
C GLU A 314 6.78 7.18 30.87
N LYS A 315 5.53 6.80 30.59
CA LYS A 315 4.82 5.72 31.30
C LYS A 315 5.55 4.38 31.18
N ARG A 316 6.05 4.03 29.99
CA ARG A 316 6.85 2.80 29.77
C ARG A 316 8.17 2.82 30.50
N ALA A 317 8.84 3.98 30.58
CA ALA A 317 10.07 4.12 31.34
C ALA A 317 9.81 3.95 32.84
N GLN A 318 8.74 4.57 33.35
CA GLN A 318 8.33 4.43 34.76
C GLN A 318 7.95 2.99 35.11
N LEU A 319 7.20 2.28 34.26
CA LEU A 319 6.85 0.87 34.46
C LEU A 319 8.06 -0.06 34.65
N LYS A 320 9.23 0.28 34.07
CA LYS A 320 10.48 -0.46 34.27
C LYS A 320 11.17 -0.16 35.59
N LEU A 321 10.85 0.98 36.20
CA LEU A 321 11.40 1.45 37.48
C LEU A 321 10.55 1.06 38.68
N VAL A 322 9.33 0.53 38.47
CA VAL A 322 8.43 0.12 39.56
C VAL A 322 8.91 -1.19 40.20
N SER A 323 10.01 -1.10 40.92
CA SER A 323 10.31 -1.95 42.07
C SER A 323 10.20 -1.10 43.34
N GLY A 324 8.98 -0.79 43.77
CA GLY A 324 8.69 -0.44 45.17
C GLY A 324 8.47 1.02 45.58
N GLU A 325 8.47 2.01 44.68
CA GLU A 325 8.35 3.43 45.09
C GLU A 325 6.98 4.07 44.80
N ASN A 326 6.40 4.74 45.81
CA ASN A 326 5.13 5.48 45.74
C ASN A 326 5.14 6.62 44.69
N ASP A 327 6.31 7.17 44.38
CA ASP A 327 6.44 8.29 43.43
C ASP A 327 6.25 7.86 41.97
N ALA A 328 6.70 6.66 41.61
CA ALA A 328 6.45 6.10 40.28
C ALA A 328 4.95 5.87 40.04
N PHE A 329 4.22 5.47 41.08
CA PHE A 329 2.77 5.31 41.04
C PHE A 329 2.03 6.65 40.88
N ARG A 330 2.41 7.68 41.66
CA ARG A 330 1.84 9.04 41.52
C ARG A 330 2.09 9.60 40.12
N ARG A 331 3.31 9.45 39.60
CA ARG A 331 3.66 9.88 38.24
C ARG A 331 2.86 9.14 37.17
N MET A 332 2.60 7.85 37.35
CA MET A 332 1.72 7.08 36.45
C MET A 332 0.29 7.64 36.41
N GLN A 333 -0.28 8.02 37.56
CA GLN A 333 -1.63 8.61 37.62
C GLN A 333 -1.69 9.96 36.92
N GLU A 334 -0.67 10.81 37.07
CA GLU A 334 -0.56 12.08 36.34
C GLU A 334 -0.52 11.87 34.82
N LEU A 335 0.26 10.88 34.36
CA LEU A 335 0.37 10.53 32.94
C LEU A 335 -0.96 10.01 32.38
N ASP A 336 -1.72 9.23 33.17
CA ASP A 336 -3.05 8.77 32.78
C ASP A 336 -4.07 9.91 32.68
N GLN A 337 -3.99 10.90 33.58
CA GLN A 337 -4.82 12.09 33.50
C GLN A 337 -4.48 12.95 32.26
N GLN A 338 -3.19 13.14 31.95
CA GLN A 338 -2.76 13.86 30.74
C GLN A 338 -3.23 13.16 29.46
N LEU A 339 -3.21 11.83 29.43
CA LEU A 339 -3.71 11.04 28.31
C LEU A 339 -5.22 11.23 28.13
N LEU A 340 -5.99 11.19 29.22
CA LEU A 340 -7.43 11.46 29.21
C LEU A 340 -7.73 12.88 28.73
N ASP A 341 -6.96 13.88 29.15
CA ASP A 341 -7.16 15.28 28.75
C ASP A 341 -6.85 15.49 27.26
N CYS A 342 -5.80 14.84 26.73
CA CYS A 342 -5.53 14.81 25.30
C CYS A 342 -6.71 14.20 24.51
N MET A 343 -7.26 13.08 25.00
CA MET A 343 -8.42 12.42 24.38
C MET A 343 -9.70 13.26 24.45
N ARG A 344 -9.92 14.00 25.56
CA ARG A 344 -11.05 14.92 25.71
C ARG A 344 -10.93 16.14 24.80
N ALA A 345 -9.74 16.73 24.71
CA ALA A 345 -9.47 17.82 23.78
C ALA A 345 -9.73 17.39 22.33
N ALA A 346 -9.27 16.19 21.96
CA ALA A 346 -9.56 15.58 20.67
C ALA A 346 -11.08 15.45 20.41
N GLN A 347 -11.84 14.92 21.37
CA GLN A 347 -13.29 14.77 21.25
C GLN A 347 -14.01 16.11 21.12
N LYS A 348 -13.65 17.12 21.93
CA LYS A 348 -14.27 18.46 21.91
C LYS A 348 -14.22 19.11 20.54
N HIS A 349 -13.14 18.91 19.81
CA HIS A 349 -12.97 19.47 18.46
C HIS A 349 -13.49 18.56 17.34
N SER A 350 -14.18 17.46 17.68
CA SER A 350 -14.55 16.39 16.72
C SER A 350 -13.33 15.84 15.97
N LEU A 351 -12.16 15.89 16.61
CA LEU A 351 -10.87 15.42 16.08
C LEU A 351 -10.56 13.99 16.56
N SER A 352 -11.45 13.35 17.33
CA SER A 352 -11.23 12.00 17.86
C SER A 352 -10.90 10.98 16.76
N TRP A 353 -11.28 11.23 15.51
CA TRP A 353 -11.04 10.36 14.36
C TRP A 353 -9.68 10.60 13.69
N ASP A 354 -9.04 11.74 13.98
CA ASP A 354 -7.69 12.09 13.55
C ASP A 354 -6.64 11.53 14.53
N PHE A 355 -6.97 11.35 15.81
CA PHE A 355 -6.12 10.61 16.77
C PHE A 355 -6.25 9.11 16.62
N PHE A 356 -7.49 8.64 16.48
CA PHE A 356 -7.83 7.24 16.24
C PHE A 356 -8.33 7.14 14.81
N TYR A 357 -7.40 6.80 13.92
CA TYR A 357 -7.62 6.73 12.49
C TYR A 357 -8.83 5.82 12.13
N ASP A 358 -10.03 6.40 11.96
CA ASP A 358 -11.25 5.66 11.62
C ASP A 358 -11.54 5.74 10.12
N ILE A 359 -10.82 4.89 9.41
CA ILE A 359 -10.80 4.79 7.95
C ILE A 359 -12.21 4.62 7.33
N ARG A 360 -13.12 3.99 8.07
CA ARG A 360 -14.48 3.67 7.62
C ARG A 360 -15.34 4.91 7.44
N LYS A 361 -14.99 6.01 8.11
CA LYS A 361 -15.83 7.22 8.12
C LYS A 361 -15.58 8.13 6.92
N GLY A 362 -14.47 7.94 6.19
CA GLY A 362 -14.33 8.51 4.86
C GLY A 362 -14.31 10.04 4.76
N ARG A 363 -14.14 10.72 5.88
CA ARG A 363 -14.09 12.18 6.02
C ARG A 363 -12.72 12.55 6.56
N PHE A 364 -11.72 12.48 5.70
CA PHE A 364 -10.32 12.71 6.07
C PHE A 364 -9.63 13.60 5.03
N PHE A 365 -8.48 14.14 5.41
CA PHE A 365 -7.62 14.91 4.51
C PHE A 365 -6.94 14.03 3.47
N SER A 366 -7.03 14.39 2.20
CA SER A 366 -6.40 13.67 1.10
C SER A 366 -5.42 14.53 0.31
N HIS A 367 -4.70 13.92 -0.62
CA HIS A 367 -3.81 14.63 -1.54
C HIS A 367 -4.52 15.70 -2.38
N HIS A 368 -5.83 15.56 -2.63
CA HIS A 368 -6.62 16.58 -3.34
C HIS A 368 -6.68 17.91 -2.58
N ASP A 369 -6.55 17.88 -1.26
CA ASP A 369 -6.49 19.08 -0.42
C ASP A 369 -5.14 19.83 -0.52
N LEU A 370 -4.08 19.18 -1.02
CA LEU A 370 -2.75 19.79 -1.19
C LEU A 370 -2.61 20.60 -2.49
N LEU A 371 -3.32 20.21 -3.54
CA LEU A 371 -3.26 20.84 -4.86
C LEU A 371 -3.53 22.37 -4.86
N PRO A 372 -4.48 22.94 -4.08
CA PRO A 372 -4.75 24.38 -4.06
C PRO A 372 -3.75 25.20 -3.21
N ASN A 373 -2.47 24.83 -3.19
CA ASN A 373 -1.35 25.47 -2.47
C ASN A 373 -1.26 25.22 -0.95
N ARG A 374 -1.89 24.16 -0.41
CA ARG A 374 -1.60 23.75 0.97
C ARG A 374 -0.28 22.98 1.00
N LYS A 375 0.61 23.33 1.94
CA LYS A 375 1.89 22.62 2.14
C LYS A 375 1.80 21.72 3.36
N LEU A 376 2.41 20.54 3.30
CA LEU A 376 2.64 19.74 4.50
C LEU A 376 3.83 20.32 5.27
N VAL A 377 3.71 20.34 6.59
CA VAL A 377 4.79 20.70 7.50
C VAL A 377 5.24 19.44 8.19
N VAL A 378 6.49 19.07 7.96
CA VAL A 378 7.22 18.05 8.72
C VAL A 378 8.25 18.81 9.55
N PRO A 379 8.09 18.89 10.89
CA PRO A 379 9.10 19.48 11.75
C PRO A 379 10.42 18.72 11.66
N ASP A 380 11.54 19.41 11.84
CA ASP A 380 12.89 18.83 11.73
C ASP A 380 13.21 17.81 12.85
N GLU A 381 12.39 17.77 13.91
CA GLU A 381 12.63 17.04 15.17
C GLU A 381 12.51 15.51 15.10
#